data_AF-A0A959P4L7-F1
#
_entry.id   AF-A0A959P4L7-F1
#
_cell.length_a   1.000
_cell.length_b   1.000
_cell.length_c   1.000
_cell.angle_alpha   90.00
_cell.angle_beta   90.00
_cell.angle_gamma   90.00
#
_symmetry.space_group_name_H-M   'P 1'
#
loop_
_entity.id
_entity.type
_entity.pdbx_description
1 polymer ?
#
loop_
_entity_poly.entity_id
_entity_poly.type
_entity_poly.pdbx_seq_one_letter_code
_entity_poly.pdbx_strand_id
1 'polypeptide(L)'
;MFEPNYDSRNKYQYIGFLPNSVRIKEHGLWGMNDLDGNEILTSQFMEVFTLSAGNRLIAAREGSFWQIFNLKGDPINNEKYDSLYPFYGMFGMTKIQKNGKYGLLNKMGKIIIPTAYKKIEKFGKGIVLHNFDLSTEFITRKELLQLPEIRHDLKNEQIKSPIKNILKTKITNKHKFY
;
A
#
# COMPACT_ATOMS: atom_id res chain seq x y z
N MET A 1 -17.52 -20.16 -2.17
CA MET A 1 -17.88 -21.11 -1.10
C MET A 1 -16.56 -21.74 -0.68
N PHE A 2 -16.10 -21.49 0.55
CA PHE A 2 -14.78 -21.90 1.03
C PHE A 2 -14.93 -23.20 1.81
N GLU A 3 -14.15 -24.22 1.46
CA GLU A 3 -13.99 -25.40 2.30
C GLU A 3 -12.70 -25.24 3.14
N PRO A 4 -12.76 -25.48 4.46
CA PRO A 4 -11.58 -25.50 5.30
C PRO A 4 -10.87 -26.85 5.15
N ASN A 5 -9.72 -26.88 4.50
CA ASN A 5 -8.85 -28.06 4.56
C ASN A 5 -7.89 -27.91 5.74
N TYR A 6 -8.14 -28.70 6.78
CA TYR A 6 -7.40 -28.76 8.03
C TYR A 6 -6.30 -29.84 7.88
N ASP A 7 -5.06 -29.43 7.63
CA ASP A 7 -3.91 -30.35 7.74
C ASP A 7 -3.42 -30.31 9.21
N SER A 8 -3.32 -31.49 9.81
CA SER A 8 -2.96 -31.75 11.22
C SER A 8 -1.50 -31.45 11.57
N ARG A 9 -0.76 -30.75 10.70
CA ARG A 9 0.61 -30.24 10.90
C ARG A 9 0.66 -28.76 11.35
N ASN A 10 -0.45 -28.25 11.88
CA ASN A 10 -0.72 -26.85 12.27
C ASN A 10 0.40 -26.16 13.09
N LYS A 11 1.28 -25.40 12.41
CA LYS A 11 2.00 -24.25 13.03
C LYS A 11 1.31 -22.91 12.78
N TYR A 12 0.35 -22.84 11.83
CA TYR A 12 -0.20 -21.57 11.34
C TYR A 12 -1.72 -21.54 11.42
N GLN A 13 -2.27 -20.66 12.27
CA GLN A 13 -3.70 -20.36 12.28
C GLN A 13 -4.00 -19.22 11.28
N TYR A 14 -4.79 -19.54 10.25
CA TYR A 14 -5.41 -18.66 9.24
C TYR A 14 -4.53 -18.09 8.12
N ILE A 15 -4.77 -18.56 6.89
CA ILE A 15 -4.15 -18.10 5.64
C ILE A 15 -5.04 -17.04 4.98
N GLY A 16 -4.69 -15.76 5.10
CA GLY A 16 -5.21 -14.72 4.21
C GLY A 16 -4.27 -14.59 3.01
N PHE A 17 -4.74 -14.82 1.78
CA PHE A 17 -3.94 -14.66 0.58
C PHE A 17 -3.66 -13.17 0.31
N LEU A 18 -2.43 -12.77 0.58
CA LEU A 18 -1.82 -11.52 0.11
C LEU A 18 -0.99 -11.88 -1.14
N PRO A 19 -0.69 -10.96 -2.08
CA PRO A 19 0.04 -11.34 -3.28
C PRO A 19 1.40 -11.91 -2.88
N ASN A 20 1.60 -13.17 -3.25
CA ASN A 20 2.80 -13.96 -3.00
C ASN A 20 3.20 -14.08 -1.51
N SER A 21 2.25 -13.97 -0.59
CA SER A 21 2.53 -14.11 0.85
C SER A 21 1.32 -14.61 1.64
N VAL A 22 1.62 -15.19 2.80
CA VAL A 22 0.63 -15.70 3.75
C VAL A 22 0.90 -15.09 5.13
N ARG A 23 -0.18 -14.65 5.80
CA ARG A 23 -0.09 -14.28 7.21
C ARG A 23 0.00 -15.54 8.04
N ILE A 24 0.86 -15.51 9.05
CA ILE A 24 1.06 -16.61 9.99
C ILE A 24 0.82 -16.10 11.41
N LYS A 25 0.26 -16.95 12.28
CA LYS A 25 0.02 -16.61 13.68
C LYS A 25 0.69 -17.63 14.59
N GLU A 26 1.64 -17.17 15.40
CA GLU A 26 2.35 -17.97 16.40
C GLU A 26 2.26 -17.28 17.76
N HIS A 27 1.99 -18.05 18.82
CA HIS A 27 1.84 -17.53 20.20
C HIS A 27 0.89 -16.31 20.34
N GLY A 28 -0.13 -16.24 19.47
CA GLY A 28 -1.10 -15.14 19.49
C GLY A 28 -0.69 -13.89 18.70
N LEU A 29 0.54 -13.84 18.16
CA LEU A 29 1.07 -12.73 17.38
C LEU A 29 1.19 -13.10 15.90
N TRP A 30 1.00 -12.11 15.04
CA TRP A 30 1.06 -12.23 13.60
C TRP A 30 2.46 -11.95 13.06
N GLY A 31 2.83 -12.76 12.07
CA GLY A 31 3.96 -12.56 11.18
C GLY A 31 3.50 -12.74 9.73
N MET A 32 4.45 -12.86 8.81
CA MET A 32 4.17 -13.07 7.40
C MET A 32 5.30 -13.84 6.74
N ASN A 33 4.95 -14.82 5.91
CA ASN A 33 5.90 -15.57 5.09
C ASN A 33 5.57 -15.38 3.61
N ASP A 34 6.56 -15.59 2.74
CA ASP A 34 6.29 -15.79 1.32
C ASP A 34 5.61 -17.15 1.07
N LEU A 35 5.28 -17.45 -0.19
CA LEU A 35 4.63 -18.72 -0.55
C LEU A 35 5.57 -19.93 -0.45
N ASP A 36 6.87 -19.72 -0.41
CA ASP A 36 7.88 -20.79 -0.23
C ASP A 36 8.13 -21.07 1.26
N GLY A 37 7.50 -20.29 2.15
CA GLY A 37 7.60 -20.42 3.60
C GLY A 37 8.74 -19.63 4.22
N ASN A 38 9.48 -18.82 3.46
CA ASN A 38 10.52 -17.95 4.01
C ASN A 38 9.87 -16.81 4.80
N GLU A 39 10.49 -16.46 5.94
CA GLU A 39 10.00 -15.38 6.80
C GLU A 39 10.19 -14.02 6.12
N ILE A 40 9.10 -13.24 6.05
CA ILE A 40 9.10 -11.82 5.68
C ILE A 40 9.01 -10.97 6.95
N LEU A 41 8.12 -11.33 7.87
CA LEU A 41 7.98 -10.70 9.18
C LEU A 41 7.85 -11.77 10.26
N THR A 42 8.71 -11.71 11.27
CA THR A 42 8.61 -12.55 12.47
C THR A 42 7.26 -12.35 13.16
N SER A 43 6.72 -13.41 13.76
CA SER A 43 5.47 -13.38 14.52
C SER A 43 5.59 -12.62 15.84
N GLN A 44 5.65 -11.29 15.77
CA GLN A 44 5.76 -10.38 16.91
C GLN A 44 4.71 -9.25 16.90
N PHE A 45 3.85 -9.20 15.89
CA PHE A 45 2.93 -8.09 15.69
C PHE A 45 1.51 -8.44 16.13
N MET A 46 0.78 -7.47 16.67
CA MET A 46 -0.62 -7.67 17.05
C MET A 46 -1.53 -7.83 15.83
N GLU A 47 -1.15 -7.21 14.70
CA GLU A 47 -1.85 -7.26 13.43
C GLU A 47 -0.87 -7.08 12.28
N VAL A 48 -1.14 -7.71 11.13
CA VAL A 48 -0.38 -7.54 9.87
C VAL A 48 -1.38 -7.48 8.71
N PHE A 49 -1.20 -6.54 7.78
CA PHE A 49 -1.96 -6.45 6.53
C PHE A 49 -1.17 -5.77 5.42
N THR A 50 -1.62 -5.88 4.16
CA THR A 50 -1.06 -5.11 3.05
C THR A 50 -1.77 -3.78 2.87
N LEU A 51 -0.99 -2.77 2.49
CA LEU A 51 -1.46 -1.44 2.13
C LEU A 51 -1.48 -1.25 0.61
N SER A 52 -2.19 -0.20 0.18
CA SER A 52 -2.22 0.36 -1.18
C SER A 52 -2.89 -0.50 -2.26
N ALA A 53 -3.37 0.18 -3.32
CA ALA A 53 -3.79 -0.50 -4.53
C ALA A 53 -2.57 -1.21 -5.15
N GLY A 54 -2.63 -2.54 -5.20
CA GLY A 54 -1.53 -3.38 -5.66
C GLY A 54 -0.66 -3.99 -4.55
N ASN A 55 -1.04 -3.85 -3.27
CA ASN A 55 -0.46 -4.59 -2.13
C ASN A 55 1.08 -4.53 -2.08
N ARG A 56 1.64 -3.32 -2.14
CA ARG A 56 3.09 -3.11 -2.30
C ARG A 56 3.85 -2.87 -1.00
N LEU A 57 3.12 -2.70 0.09
CA LEU A 57 3.65 -2.41 1.42
C LEU A 57 2.92 -3.27 2.44
N ILE A 58 3.59 -3.55 3.54
CA ILE A 58 3.04 -4.24 4.69
C ILE A 58 2.87 -3.22 5.80
N ALA A 59 1.74 -3.23 6.48
CA ALA A 59 1.56 -2.56 7.75
C ALA A 59 1.50 -3.60 8.85
N ALA A 60 2.28 -3.39 9.91
CA ALA A 60 2.25 -4.24 11.09
C ALA A 60 2.10 -3.39 12.35
N ARG A 61 1.32 -3.89 13.31
CA ARG A 61 1.02 -3.18 14.55
C ARG A 61 1.82 -3.74 15.72
N GLU A 62 2.54 -2.86 16.40
CA GLU A 62 3.26 -3.15 17.63
C GLU A 62 2.72 -2.24 18.74
N GLY A 63 2.06 -2.83 19.74
CA GLY A 63 1.35 -2.08 20.77
C GLY A 63 0.28 -1.15 20.18
N SER A 64 0.43 0.15 20.44
CA SER A 64 -0.50 1.19 19.97
C SER A 64 -0.16 1.76 18.59
N PHE A 65 0.97 1.37 17.99
CA PHE A 65 1.48 2.02 16.79
C PHE A 65 1.63 1.06 15.62
N TRP A 66 1.49 1.63 14.42
CA TRP A 66 1.73 0.97 13.15
C TRP A 66 3.10 1.33 12.59
N GLN A 67 3.74 0.33 11.99
CA GLN A 67 4.98 0.44 11.24
C GLN A 67 4.73 -0.06 9.81
N ILE A 68 5.51 0.44 8.85
CA ILE A 68 5.36 0.13 7.44
C ILE A 68 6.64 -0.50 6.91
N PHE A 69 6.47 -1.63 6.23
CA PHE A 69 7.56 -2.42 5.68
C PHE A 69 7.37 -2.58 4.16
N ASN A 70 8.48 -2.80 3.47
CA ASN A 70 8.44 -3.28 2.08
C ASN A 70 8.02 -4.77 2.05
N LEU A 71 7.86 -5.35 0.86
CA LEU A 71 7.47 -6.77 0.72
C LEU A 71 8.55 -7.78 1.11
N LYS A 72 9.76 -7.34 1.45
CA LYS A 72 10.83 -8.16 2.01
C LYS A 72 10.89 -8.10 3.53
N GLY A 73 10.03 -7.28 4.16
CA GLY A 73 10.03 -7.10 5.60
C GLY A 73 10.96 -6.01 6.10
N ASP A 74 11.62 -5.26 5.21
CA ASP A 74 12.47 -4.15 5.65
C ASP A 74 11.59 -2.93 6.00
N PRO A 75 11.83 -2.24 7.13
CA PRO A 75 11.15 -1.00 7.44
C PRO A 75 11.37 0.04 6.33
N ILE A 76 10.29 0.70 5.89
CA ILE A 76 10.39 1.81 4.92
C ILE A 76 11.10 3.02 5.56
N ASN A 77 10.83 3.24 6.84
CA ASN A 77 11.43 4.26 7.69
C ASN A 77 11.27 3.84 9.16
N ASN A 78 11.84 4.64 10.08
CA ASN A 78 11.74 4.41 11.52
C ASN A 78 10.50 5.08 12.15
N GLU A 79 9.50 5.46 11.35
CA GLU A 79 8.33 6.18 11.83
C GLU A 79 7.28 5.24 12.40
N LYS A 80 6.64 5.67 13.49
CA LYS A 80 5.49 5.02 14.12
C LYS A 80 4.25 5.88 13.92
N TYR A 81 3.16 5.23 13.50
CA TYR A 81 1.90 5.89 13.16
C TYR A 81 0.78 5.46 14.11
N ASP A 82 -0.06 6.41 14.51
CA ASP A 82 -1.25 6.14 15.32
C ASP A 82 -2.26 5.32 14.53
N SER A 83 -2.36 5.58 13.22
CA SER A 83 -3.32 4.92 12.34
C SER A 83 -2.92 4.99 10.87
N LEU A 84 -3.31 3.96 10.11
CA LEU A 84 -3.10 3.83 8.67
C LEU A 84 -4.42 3.47 8.00
N TYR A 85 -4.83 4.22 6.98
CA TYR A 85 -6.07 3.99 6.25
C TYR A 85 -5.86 4.03 4.74
N PRO A 86 -6.41 3.07 3.97
CA PRO A 86 -6.44 3.20 2.51
C PRO A 86 -7.13 4.51 2.10
N PHE A 87 -6.48 5.28 1.24
CA PHE A 87 -7.07 6.52 0.71
C PHE A 87 -7.69 6.25 -0.67
N TYR A 88 -8.89 5.64 -0.62
CA TYR A 88 -9.54 5.08 -1.80
C TYR A 88 -9.75 6.10 -2.94
N GLY A 89 -9.48 5.66 -4.17
CA GLY A 89 -9.61 6.48 -5.38
C GLY A 89 -8.50 7.51 -5.56
N MET A 90 -7.43 7.47 -4.76
CA MET A 90 -6.27 8.36 -4.85
C MET A 90 -4.98 7.58 -5.09
N PHE A 91 -4.86 6.94 -6.26
CA PHE A 91 -3.64 6.28 -6.74
C PHE A 91 -3.01 5.24 -5.80
N GLY A 92 -3.83 4.59 -4.97
CA GLY A 92 -3.33 3.65 -3.97
C GLY A 92 -2.56 4.31 -2.83
N MET A 93 -2.75 5.61 -2.59
CA MET A 93 -2.19 6.28 -1.43
C MET A 93 -2.76 5.72 -0.12
N THR A 94 -2.00 5.88 0.94
CA THR A 94 -2.43 5.59 2.31
C THR A 94 -2.44 6.89 3.09
N LYS A 95 -3.54 7.15 3.80
CA LYS A 95 -3.63 8.23 4.77
C LYS A 95 -3.00 7.75 6.07
N ILE A 96 -2.08 8.54 6.58
CA ILE A 96 -1.33 8.24 7.80
C ILE A 96 -1.66 9.26 8.87
N GLN A 97 -1.71 8.81 10.12
CA GLN A 97 -1.87 9.68 11.28
C GLN A 97 -0.69 9.50 12.23
N LYS A 98 -0.13 10.63 12.69
CA LYS A 98 0.94 10.66 13.69
C LYS A 98 0.71 11.85 14.61
N ASN A 99 0.75 11.63 15.92
CA ASN A 99 0.49 12.63 16.95
C ASN A 99 -0.82 13.40 16.68
N GLY A 100 -1.86 12.68 16.25
CA GLY A 100 -3.16 13.26 15.92
C GLY A 100 -3.24 14.04 14.60
N LYS A 101 -2.13 14.18 13.84
CA LYS A 101 -2.08 14.91 12.56
C LYS A 101 -2.04 13.96 11.37
N TYR A 102 -2.68 14.37 10.27
CA TYR A 102 -2.81 13.58 9.06
C TYR A 102 -1.80 13.97 7.97
N GLY A 103 -1.34 12.96 7.24
CA GLY A 103 -0.52 13.05 6.04
C GLY A 103 -0.92 11.98 5.02
N LEU A 104 -0.20 11.93 3.89
CA LEU A 104 -0.38 10.92 2.84
C LEU A 104 0.96 10.31 2.44
N LEU A 105 0.99 8.99 2.29
CA LEU A 105 2.08 8.26 1.63
C LEU A 105 1.64 7.63 0.32
N ASN A 106 2.58 7.49 -0.62
CA ASN A 106 2.36 6.77 -1.87
C ASN A 106 2.49 5.24 -1.68
N LYS A 107 2.23 4.47 -2.73
CA LYS A 107 2.35 3.00 -2.74
C LYS A 107 3.79 2.46 -2.55
N MET A 108 4.80 3.34 -2.56
CA MET A 108 6.19 3.01 -2.27
C MET A 108 6.60 3.39 -0.84
N GLY A 109 5.68 3.92 -0.04
CA GLY A 109 5.92 4.27 1.35
C GLY A 109 6.54 5.65 1.53
N LYS A 110 6.69 6.43 0.46
CA LYS A 110 7.20 7.81 0.55
C LYS A 110 6.09 8.76 0.96
N ILE A 111 6.41 9.64 1.90
CA ILE A 111 5.51 10.70 2.36
C ILE A 111 5.38 11.76 1.26
N ILE A 112 4.16 11.93 0.77
CA ILE A 112 3.79 12.93 -0.24
C ILE A 112 3.31 14.20 0.47
N ILE A 113 2.48 14.02 1.49
CA ILE A 113 1.95 15.09 2.33
C ILE A 113 2.38 14.79 3.77
N PRO A 114 3.19 15.65 4.41
CA PRO A 114 3.62 15.47 5.80
C PRO A 114 2.44 15.37 6.77
N THR A 115 2.67 14.75 7.94
CA THR A 115 1.68 14.70 9.03
C THR A 115 1.57 16.05 9.74
N ALA A 116 0.94 17.02 9.08
CA ALA A 116 0.80 18.40 9.53
C ALA A 116 -0.67 18.86 9.64
N TYR A 117 -1.60 18.13 9.02
CA TYR A 117 -2.96 18.61 8.80
C TYR A 117 -3.94 18.05 9.83
N LYS A 118 -4.97 18.83 10.18
CA LYS A 118 -6.07 18.40 11.06
C LYS A 118 -6.93 17.32 10.39
N LYS A 119 -7.09 17.40 9.07
CA LYS A 119 -7.85 16.43 8.28
C LYS A 119 -7.38 16.46 6.82
N ILE A 120 -7.48 15.31 6.15
CA ILE A 120 -7.29 15.20 4.70
C ILE A 120 -8.50 14.46 4.13
N GLU A 121 -9.16 15.08 3.15
CA GLU A 121 -10.35 14.54 2.51
C GLU A 121 -10.22 14.55 1.00
N LYS A 122 -10.88 13.60 0.35
CA LYS A 122 -11.00 13.61 -1.10
C LYS A 122 -12.16 14.53 -1.49
N PHE A 123 -11.93 15.41 -2.46
CA PHE A 123 -12.97 16.27 -3.02
C PHE A 123 -12.86 16.30 -4.54
N GLY A 124 -13.86 15.75 -5.23
CA GLY A 124 -13.86 15.62 -6.69
C GLY A 124 -12.62 14.89 -7.22
N LYS A 125 -11.85 15.57 -8.08
CA LYS A 125 -10.57 15.11 -8.62
C LYS A 125 -9.38 15.66 -7.81
N GLY A 126 -9.52 15.93 -6.53
CA GLY A 126 -8.43 16.46 -5.70
C GLY A 126 -8.59 16.06 -4.24
N ILE A 127 -7.83 16.74 -3.40
CA ILE A 127 -7.87 16.60 -1.95
C ILE A 127 -8.02 17.98 -1.32
N VAL A 128 -8.72 18.03 -0.20
CA VAL A 128 -8.78 19.20 0.69
C VAL A 128 -7.98 18.86 1.94
N LEU A 129 -7.04 19.72 2.26
CA LEU A 129 -6.25 19.70 3.48
C LEU A 129 -6.88 20.71 4.44
N HIS A 130 -7.24 20.27 5.64
CA HIS A 130 -7.78 21.14 6.68
C HIS A 130 -6.69 21.44 7.69
N ASN A 131 -6.44 22.73 7.94
CA ASN A 131 -5.51 23.20 8.95
C ASN A 131 -6.20 23.33 10.31
N PHE A 132 -5.40 23.52 11.36
CA PHE A 132 -5.91 23.69 12.72
C PHE A 132 -6.58 25.05 12.94
N ASP A 133 -6.17 26.08 12.18
CA ASP A 133 -6.73 27.43 12.16
C ASP A 133 -8.02 27.55 11.33
N LEU A 134 -8.62 26.42 10.94
CA LEU A 134 -9.81 26.30 10.08
C LEU A 134 -9.60 26.72 8.62
N SER A 135 -8.39 27.12 8.22
CA SER A 135 -8.07 27.32 6.81
C SER A 135 -8.03 25.98 6.07
N THR A 136 -8.21 26.05 4.75
CA THR A 136 -8.16 24.87 3.88
C THR A 136 -7.30 25.12 2.66
N GLU A 137 -6.65 24.06 2.19
CA GLU A 137 -5.89 24.05 0.94
C GLU A 137 -6.47 22.98 0.02
N PHE A 138 -6.71 23.31 -1.25
CA PHE A 138 -7.16 22.35 -2.26
C PHE A 138 -6.00 22.00 -3.18
N ILE A 139 -5.69 20.70 -3.28
CA ILE A 139 -4.69 20.18 -4.22
C ILE A 139 -5.40 19.30 -5.24
N THR A 140 -5.29 19.66 -6.51
CA THR A 140 -5.85 18.90 -7.61
C THR A 140 -5.07 17.60 -7.85
N ARG A 141 -5.72 16.64 -8.48
CA ARG A 141 -5.08 15.43 -9.01
C ARG A 141 -3.92 15.77 -9.96
N LYS A 142 -4.05 16.82 -10.77
CA LYS A 142 -2.99 17.21 -11.72
C LYS A 142 -1.74 17.70 -10.98
N GLU A 143 -1.90 18.43 -9.87
CA GLU A 143 -0.79 18.89 -9.03
C GLU A 143 -0.16 17.72 -8.27
N LEU A 144 -0.98 16.84 -7.67
CA LEU A 144 -0.48 15.61 -7.04
C LEU A 144 0.37 14.78 -8.01
N LEU A 145 -0.07 14.63 -9.26
CA LEU A 145 0.65 13.87 -10.28
C LEU A 145 1.99 14.47 -10.71
N GLN A 146 2.22 15.75 -10.44
CA GLN A 146 3.48 16.43 -10.75
C GLN A 146 4.53 16.29 -9.66
N LEU A 147 4.11 15.92 -8.44
CA LEU A 147 5.04 15.70 -7.33
C LEU A 147 6.04 14.60 -7.71
N PRO A 148 7.36 14.80 -7.49
CA PRO A 148 8.40 13.87 -7.92
C PRO A 148 8.11 12.43 -7.49
N GLU A 149 7.65 12.29 -6.25
CA GLU A 149 7.36 11.02 -5.61
C GLU A 149 6.12 10.28 -6.15
N ILE A 150 5.31 10.93 -6.97
CA ILE A 150 4.19 10.28 -7.69
C ILE A 150 4.54 10.10 -9.17
N ARG A 151 5.34 11.00 -9.74
CA ARG A 151 5.73 10.97 -11.16
C ARG A 151 6.62 9.77 -11.51
N HIS A 152 7.55 9.40 -10.62
CA HIS A 152 8.42 8.23 -10.83
C HIS A 152 7.63 6.91 -10.83
N ASP A 153 6.59 6.82 -10.00
CA ASP A 153 5.75 5.63 -9.85
C ASP A 153 4.93 5.30 -11.10
N LEU A 154 4.44 6.32 -11.81
CA LEU A 154 3.61 6.15 -13.00
C LEU A 154 4.41 5.79 -14.25
N LYS A 155 5.65 6.30 -14.37
CA LYS A 155 6.54 5.91 -15.47
C LYS A 155 6.90 4.42 -15.35
N ASN A 156 7.17 3.94 -14.14
CA ASN A 156 7.49 2.53 -13.89
C ASN A 156 6.28 1.59 -14.10
N GLU A 157 5.05 2.05 -13.87
CA GLU A 157 3.83 1.27 -14.16
C GLU A 157 3.48 1.22 -15.65
N GLN A 158 3.66 2.32 -16.39
CA GLN A 158 3.46 2.32 -17.84
C GLN A 158 4.49 1.45 -18.59
N ILE A 159 5.67 1.23 -18.01
CA ILE A 159 6.71 0.35 -18.55
C ILE A 159 6.41 -1.14 -18.23
N LYS A 160 5.67 -1.44 -17.15
CA LYS A 160 5.38 -2.82 -16.71
C LYS A 160 3.98 -3.34 -17.05
N SER A 161 3.09 -2.55 -17.66
CA SER A 161 1.78 -3.05 -18.11
C SER A 161 1.93 -3.95 -19.35
N PRO A 162 1.57 -5.24 -19.30
CA PRO A 162 1.65 -6.17 -20.44
C PRO A 162 0.78 -5.74 -21.63
N ILE A 163 -0.19 -4.86 -21.39
CA ILE A 163 -1.21 -4.46 -22.36
C ILE A 163 -0.61 -3.64 -23.51
N LYS A 164 0.51 -2.93 -23.31
CA LYS A 164 1.14 -2.15 -24.39
C LYS A 164 1.94 -3.01 -25.39
N ASN A 165 2.44 -4.18 -24.97
CA ASN A 165 3.10 -5.10 -25.91
C ASN A 165 2.09 -5.89 -26.76
N ILE A 166 0.89 -6.18 -26.23
CA ILE A 166 -0.18 -6.86 -26.97
C ILE A 166 -0.83 -5.93 -28.01
N LEU A 167 -0.90 -4.62 -27.74
CA LEU A 167 -1.43 -3.65 -28.71
C LEU A 167 -0.41 -3.27 -29.79
N LYS A 168 0.91 -3.30 -29.50
CA LYS A 168 1.93 -3.08 -30.54
C LYS A 168 1.98 -4.23 -31.56
N THR A 169 1.86 -5.48 -31.14
CA THR A 169 1.89 -6.65 -32.05
C THR A 169 0.65 -6.76 -32.93
N LYS A 170 -0.53 -6.31 -32.47
CA LYS A 170 -1.75 -6.29 -33.31
C LYS A 170 -1.79 -5.17 -34.35
N ILE A 171 -1.09 -4.06 -34.12
CA ILE A 171 -1.08 -2.91 -35.05
C ILE A 171 -0.04 -3.10 -36.17
N THR A 172 1.07 -3.81 -35.92
CA THR A 172 2.09 -4.09 -36.95
C THR A 172 1.73 -5.20 -37.94
N ASN A 173 0.66 -5.97 -37.71
CA ASN A 173 0.24 -7.07 -38.60
C ASN A 173 -0.95 -6.73 -39.52
N LYS A 174 -1.37 -5.46 -39.61
CA LYS A 174 -2.21 -4.99 -40.72
C LYS A 174 -1.35 -4.21 -41.69
N HIS A 175 -1.39 -4.62 -42.97
CA HIS A 175 -0.68 -4.11 -44.14
C HIS A 175 0.61 -4.83 -44.52
N LYS A 176 0.43 -6.01 -45.10
CA LYS A 176 1.12 -6.43 -46.33
C LYS A 176 0.34 -7.58 -46.94
N PHE A 177 -0.55 -7.28 -47.88
CA PHE A 177 -0.76 -8.10 -49.08
C PHE A 177 -1.23 -7.14 -50.19
N TYR A 178 -0.59 -7.32 -51.34
CA TYR A 178 -0.65 -6.53 -52.56
C TYR A 178 -2.03 -6.60 -53.23
#